data_AF-A0A5C8IGP4-F1
#
_entry.id   AF-A0A5C8IGP4-F1
#
_cell.length_a   1.000
_cell.length_b   1.000
_cell.length_c   1.000
_cell.angle_alpha   90.00
_cell.angle_beta   90.00
_cell.angle_gamma   90.00
#
_symmetry.space_group_name_H-M   'P 1'
#
loop_
_entity.id
_entity.type
_entity.pdbx_description
1 polymer ?
#
loop_
_entity_poly.entity_id
_entity_poly.type
_entity_poly.pdbx_seq_one_letter_code
_entity_poly.pdbx_strand_id
1 'polypeptide(L)'
;MSAEMTSSFPVAFRGYAKADVERELRQLRREISSRADHNAALAAELSETKQEIKLLKAQIKRLPAKPNYASLGAQFEEVLRLAEEKANRLVEEARTEAERTKRNAGTRAARLEREASAHADQLVAEAESRATEMRLASESYAADATLRANSELQEAAERLAGAKRAGAALIAQAEREIAAARSNLHAEIETERAAAAERVEQAQRRRLEIEESIRRRVEESETELTQRYEEAQALAQSVLDEANAKASEISRRANVIASESESVQLRASSTAEEIIADAQHAAAGLLEQARMRSTEASAKTAEHIDRLLLRTVERLDALREDRDALETFMTSVQDTRTTDMIIAEIEEQLRAADRDSSASSAE
;
A
#
# COMPACT_ATOMS: atom_id res chain seq x y z
N MET A 1 39.79 119.07 91.74
CA MET A 1 38.89 118.70 90.62
C MET A 1 37.52 119.28 90.93
N SER A 2 37.24 120.45 90.38
CA SER A 2 35.94 121.11 90.51
C SER A 2 35.00 120.47 89.50
N ALA A 3 34.10 119.62 89.97
CA ALA A 3 33.03 119.07 89.13
C ALA A 3 32.01 120.18 88.86
N GLU A 4 31.97 120.66 87.63
CA GLU A 4 30.89 121.50 87.09
C GLU A 4 29.56 120.74 87.23
N MET A 5 28.66 121.22 88.09
CA MET A 5 27.30 120.72 88.17
C MET A 5 26.39 121.55 87.26
N THR A 6 26.41 121.26 85.97
CA THR A 6 25.47 121.81 84.98
C THR A 6 24.14 121.06 85.01
N SER A 7 23.34 121.27 86.05
CA SER A 7 21.95 120.77 86.08
C SER A 7 20.99 121.78 85.43
N SER A 8 20.73 121.62 84.13
CA SER A 8 19.74 122.40 83.39
C SER A 8 18.33 121.81 83.57
N PHE A 9 17.40 122.57 84.15
CA PHE A 9 16.02 122.14 84.36
C PHE A 9 15.18 122.36 83.09
N PRO A 10 14.49 121.34 82.54
CA PRO A 10 13.61 121.52 81.39
C PRO A 10 12.39 122.39 81.77
N VAL A 11 12.13 123.42 80.95
CA VAL A 11 11.06 124.42 81.16
C VAL A 11 9.77 123.92 80.52
N ALA A 12 8.73 123.68 81.30
CA ALA A 12 7.36 123.49 80.81
C ALA A 12 6.68 124.87 80.64
N PHE A 13 5.59 124.96 79.88
CA PHE A 13 5.01 126.17 79.24
C PHE A 13 4.60 127.37 80.15
N ARG A 14 5.08 127.46 81.40
CA ARG A 14 5.06 128.63 82.30
C ARG A 14 5.84 128.39 83.60
N GLY A 15 6.87 127.52 83.59
CA GLY A 15 7.71 127.24 84.76
C GLY A 15 8.48 125.92 84.64
N TYR A 16 9.33 125.62 85.63
CA TYR A 16 10.02 124.33 85.68
C TYR A 16 9.04 123.19 86.01
N ALA A 17 9.25 122.03 85.39
CA ALA A 17 8.43 120.85 85.68
C ALA A 17 8.59 120.45 87.16
N LYS A 18 7.53 120.59 87.95
CA LYS A 18 7.54 120.33 89.40
C LYS A 18 8.12 118.96 89.74
N ALA A 19 7.84 117.94 88.94
CA ALA A 19 8.36 116.57 89.15
C ALA A 19 9.88 116.48 88.98
N ASP A 20 10.46 117.18 88.00
CA ASP A 20 11.90 117.22 87.76
C ASP A 20 12.62 118.04 88.82
N VAL A 21 12.07 119.20 89.20
CA VAL A 21 12.59 120.01 90.30
C VAL A 21 12.53 119.24 91.61
N GLU A 22 11.43 118.55 91.92
CA GLU A 22 11.34 117.72 93.12
C GLU A 22 12.33 116.55 93.10
N ARG A 23 12.63 115.96 91.94
CA ARG A 23 13.64 114.90 91.82
C ARG A 23 15.03 115.46 92.12
N GLU A 24 15.43 116.57 91.51
CA GLU A 24 16.72 117.21 91.79
C GLU A 24 16.79 117.73 93.22
N LEU A 25 15.71 118.29 93.79
CA LEU A 25 15.70 118.74 95.18
C LEU A 25 15.84 117.56 96.15
N ARG A 26 15.23 116.40 95.83
CA ARG A 26 15.43 115.16 96.60
C ARG A 26 16.85 114.64 96.46
N GLN A 27 17.45 114.71 95.27
CA GLN A 27 18.84 114.35 95.05
C GLN A 27 19.79 115.28 95.82
N LEU A 28 19.61 116.59 95.70
CA LEU A 28 20.41 117.59 96.41
C LEU A 28 20.27 117.45 97.93
N ARG A 29 19.06 117.17 98.44
CA ARG A 29 18.86 116.88 99.87
C ARG A 29 19.58 115.61 100.32
N ARG A 30 19.59 114.56 99.50
CA ARG A 30 20.36 113.33 99.76
C ARG A 30 21.86 113.61 99.72
N GLU A 31 22.33 114.41 98.78
CA GLU A 31 23.74 114.80 98.68
C GLU A 31 24.17 115.69 99.84
N ILE A 32 23.35 116.63 100.28
CA ILE A 32 23.60 117.46 101.47
C ILE A 32 23.63 116.58 102.72
N SER A 33 22.67 115.66 102.89
CA SER A 33 22.69 114.72 104.01
C SER A 33 23.95 113.85 103.98
N SER A 34 24.28 113.27 102.83
CA SER A 34 25.48 112.45 102.64
C SER A 34 26.76 113.23 102.93
N ARG A 35 26.88 114.48 102.48
CA ARG A 35 28.01 115.35 102.79
C ARG A 35 28.06 115.77 104.26
N ALA A 36 26.90 115.99 104.90
CA ALA A 36 26.83 116.29 106.32
C ALA A 36 27.28 115.08 107.15
N ASP A 37 26.82 113.87 106.81
CA ASP A 37 27.22 112.61 107.43
C ASP A 37 28.73 112.36 107.21
N HIS A 38 29.22 112.61 106.00
CA HIS A 38 30.65 112.49 105.69
C HIS A 38 31.51 113.50 106.47
N ASN A 39 31.07 114.75 106.57
CA ASN A 39 31.77 115.76 107.38
C ASN A 39 31.72 115.44 108.88
N ALA A 40 30.61 114.89 109.38
CA ALA A 40 30.50 114.45 110.77
C ALA A 40 31.45 113.28 111.05
N ALA A 41 31.54 112.31 110.13
CA ALA A 41 32.50 111.21 110.21
C ALA A 41 33.95 111.71 110.17
N LEU A 42 34.28 112.61 109.23
CA LEU A 42 35.59 113.25 109.15
C LEU A 42 35.93 114.04 110.41
N ALA A 43 34.97 114.77 111.01
CA ALA A 43 35.20 115.52 112.23
C ALA A 43 35.43 114.59 113.45
N ALA A 44 34.71 113.47 113.52
CA ALA A 44 34.94 112.44 114.52
C ALA A 44 36.34 111.82 114.38
N GLU A 45 36.72 111.44 113.16
CA GLU A 45 38.05 110.91 112.83
C GLU A 45 39.15 111.94 113.13
N LEU A 46 38.93 113.21 112.82
CA LEU A 46 39.88 114.29 113.10
C LEU A 46 40.01 114.55 114.61
N SER A 47 38.93 114.39 115.36
CA SER A 47 38.94 114.46 116.83
C SER A 47 39.68 113.26 117.43
N GLU A 48 39.41 112.05 116.95
CA GLU A 48 40.06 110.81 117.36
C GLU A 48 41.57 110.86 117.09
N THR A 49 41.97 111.18 115.85
CA THR A 49 43.38 111.37 115.48
C THR A 49 44.04 112.50 116.27
N LYS A 50 43.34 113.60 116.58
CA LYS A 50 43.88 114.64 117.48
C LYS A 50 44.08 114.14 118.91
N GLN A 51 43.15 113.33 119.43
CA GLN A 51 43.30 112.70 120.74
C GLN A 51 44.47 111.73 120.74
N GLU A 52 44.62 110.89 119.70
CA GLU A 52 45.77 110.02 119.51
C GLU A 52 47.07 110.81 119.43
N ILE A 53 47.13 111.88 118.63
CA ILE A 53 48.30 112.77 118.56
C ILE A 53 48.61 113.37 119.93
N LYS A 54 47.61 113.75 120.72
CA LYS A 54 47.80 114.30 122.07
C LYS A 54 48.32 113.22 123.03
N LEU A 55 47.80 111.99 122.96
CA LEU A 55 48.26 110.85 123.74
C LEU A 55 49.69 110.46 123.37
N LEU A 56 50.00 110.35 122.07
CA LEU A 56 51.33 110.09 121.54
C LEU A 56 52.31 111.20 121.93
N LYS A 57 51.92 112.48 121.84
CA LYS A 57 52.75 113.60 122.31
C LYS A 57 53.01 113.54 123.82
N ALA A 58 52.02 113.14 124.61
CA ALA A 58 52.19 112.94 126.05
C ALA A 58 53.10 111.73 126.37
N GLN A 59 53.00 110.64 125.61
CA GLN A 59 53.90 109.50 125.69
C GLN A 59 55.33 109.89 125.31
N ILE A 60 55.52 110.65 124.23
CA ILE A 60 56.85 111.14 123.80
C ILE A 60 57.48 112.05 124.86
N LYS A 61 56.71 112.92 125.52
CA LYS A 61 57.22 113.73 126.64
C LYS A 61 57.59 112.91 127.88
N ARG A 62 56.97 111.75 128.08
CA ARG A 62 57.28 110.82 129.18
C ARG A 62 58.49 109.93 128.88
N LEU A 63 58.90 109.83 127.62
CA LEU A 63 60.16 109.18 127.26
C LEU A 63 61.32 110.09 127.70
N PRO A 64 62.34 109.57 128.43
CA PRO A 64 63.49 110.36 128.83
C PRO A 64 64.24 110.89 127.58
N ALA A 65 64.57 112.18 127.59
CA ALA A 65 65.14 112.93 126.46
C ALA A 65 66.56 112.51 126.01
N LYS A 66 67.07 111.37 126.47
CA LYS A 66 68.29 110.73 125.99
C LYS A 66 68.05 109.21 125.90
N PRO A 67 68.08 108.60 124.71
CA PRO A 67 67.95 107.16 124.59
C PRO A 67 69.11 106.48 125.32
N ASN A 68 68.79 105.69 126.34
CA ASN A 68 69.77 104.85 127.00
C ASN A 68 70.06 103.66 126.06
N TYR A 69 71.29 103.57 125.54
CA TYR A 69 71.71 102.47 124.66
C TYR A 69 71.48 101.08 125.30
N ALA A 70 71.47 100.98 126.63
CA ALA A 70 71.13 99.75 127.34
C ALA A 70 69.65 99.34 127.20
N SER A 71 68.71 100.29 127.21
CA SER A 71 67.27 99.98 127.00
C SER A 71 66.94 99.71 125.54
N LEU A 72 67.67 100.35 124.62
CA LEU A 72 67.54 100.08 123.19
C LEU A 72 68.08 98.68 122.85
N GLY A 73 69.18 98.26 123.48
CA GLY A 73 69.70 96.89 123.38
C GLY A 73 68.71 95.83 123.88
N ALA A 74 68.08 96.06 125.04
CA ALA A 74 67.06 95.15 125.59
C ALA A 74 65.81 95.06 124.69
N GLN A 75 65.37 96.17 124.08
CA GLN A 75 64.26 96.17 123.13
C GLN A 75 64.62 95.49 121.80
N PHE A 76 65.84 95.68 121.30
CA PHE A 76 66.30 94.95 120.11
C PHE A 76 66.42 93.44 120.37
N GLU A 77 66.90 93.04 121.54
CA GLU A 77 66.93 91.64 121.95
C GLU A 77 65.51 91.05 122.04
N GLU A 78 64.56 91.78 122.63
CA GLU A 78 63.15 91.34 122.71
C GLU A 78 62.51 91.21 121.31
N VAL A 79 62.76 92.17 120.41
CA VAL A 79 62.25 92.13 119.03
C VAL A 79 62.90 91.00 118.24
N LEU A 80 64.20 90.79 118.38
CA LEU A 80 64.90 89.68 117.72
C LEU A 80 64.41 88.33 118.26
N ARG A 81 64.22 88.19 119.58
CA ARG A 81 63.65 86.98 120.19
C ARG A 81 62.23 86.72 119.69
N LEU A 82 61.39 87.76 119.60
CA LEU A 82 60.02 87.64 119.09
C LEU A 82 60.00 87.34 117.58
N ALA A 83 60.92 87.92 116.81
CA ALA A 83 61.05 87.64 115.38
C ALA A 83 61.53 86.21 115.13
N GLU A 84 62.51 85.73 115.90
CA GLU A 84 62.98 84.34 115.87
C GLU A 84 61.87 83.37 116.30
N GLU A 85 61.14 83.67 117.37
CA GLU A 85 59.99 82.88 117.83
C GLU A 85 58.89 82.82 116.75
N LYS A 86 58.58 83.95 116.09
CA LYS A 86 57.62 84.01 114.98
C LYS A 86 58.12 83.30 113.72
N ALA A 87 59.40 83.41 113.38
CA ALA A 87 60.00 82.72 112.24
C ALA A 87 59.98 81.20 112.47
N ASN A 88 60.36 80.74 113.66
CA ASN A 88 60.30 79.34 114.05
C ASN A 88 58.86 78.80 114.01
N ARG A 89 57.88 79.56 114.51
CA ARG A 89 56.46 79.19 114.37
C ARG A 89 56.03 79.09 112.91
N LEU A 90 56.38 80.06 112.07
CA LEU A 90 56.04 80.04 110.65
C LEU A 90 56.67 78.84 109.93
N VAL A 91 57.90 78.46 110.26
CA VAL A 91 58.57 77.28 109.71
C VAL A 91 57.85 76.00 110.14
N GLU A 92 57.45 75.88 111.41
CA GLU A 92 56.71 74.71 111.90
C GLU A 92 55.30 74.63 111.31
N GLU A 93 54.59 75.75 111.16
CA GLU A 93 53.31 75.83 110.46
C GLU A 93 53.45 75.44 108.98
N ALA A 94 54.47 75.94 108.28
CA ALA A 94 54.74 75.56 106.89
C ALA A 94 55.11 74.07 106.75
N ARG A 95 55.88 73.51 107.69
CA ARG A 95 56.22 72.07 107.73
C ARG A 95 54.98 71.21 107.94
N THR A 96 54.14 71.57 108.91
CA THR A 96 52.90 70.84 109.19
C THR A 96 51.92 70.92 108.02
N GLU A 97 51.77 72.07 107.37
CA GLU A 97 50.92 72.24 106.20
C GLU A 97 51.47 71.49 104.97
N ALA A 98 52.79 71.46 104.77
CA ALA A 98 53.43 70.67 103.73
C ALA A 98 53.20 69.16 103.93
N GLU A 99 53.37 68.67 105.17
CA GLU A 99 53.08 67.27 105.52
C GLU A 99 51.61 66.94 105.36
N ARG A 100 50.69 67.85 105.74
CA ARG A 100 49.25 67.69 105.52
C ARG A 100 48.93 67.60 104.04
N THR A 101 49.50 68.47 103.22
CA THR A 101 49.32 68.48 101.77
C THR A 101 49.85 67.21 101.13
N LYS A 102 51.05 66.76 101.53
CA LYS A 102 51.66 65.51 101.05
C LYS A 102 50.81 64.29 101.40
N ARG A 103 50.30 64.19 102.64
CA ARG A 103 49.41 63.10 103.06
C ARG A 103 48.08 63.12 102.30
N ASN A 104 47.51 64.30 102.08
CA ASN A 104 46.28 64.46 101.30
C ASN A 104 46.49 64.07 99.84
N ALA A 105 47.59 64.48 99.23
CA ALA A 105 47.97 64.10 97.87
C ALA A 105 48.20 62.58 97.75
N GLY A 106 48.92 61.97 98.71
CA GLY A 106 49.14 60.53 98.76
C GLY A 106 47.84 59.73 98.89
N THR A 107 46.93 60.17 99.78
CA THR A 107 45.60 59.53 99.92
C THR A 107 44.78 59.65 98.63
N ARG A 108 44.81 60.82 97.96
CA ARG A 108 44.11 61.03 96.69
C ARG A 108 44.69 60.18 95.56
N ALA A 109 46.02 60.10 95.46
CA ALA A 109 46.71 59.26 94.48
C ALA A 109 46.36 57.78 94.68
N ALA A 110 46.49 57.27 95.92
CA ALA A 110 46.14 55.88 96.25
C ALA A 110 44.65 55.58 95.99
N ARG A 111 43.75 56.55 96.21
CA ARG A 111 42.34 56.40 95.86
C ARG A 111 42.15 56.32 94.35
N LEU A 112 42.76 57.23 93.59
CA LEU A 112 42.67 57.25 92.13
C LEU A 112 43.25 55.98 91.51
N GLU A 113 44.37 55.47 92.02
CA GLU A 113 44.97 54.20 91.59
C GLU A 113 44.03 53.03 91.83
N ARG A 114 43.38 52.96 93.00
CA ARG A 114 42.38 51.91 93.29
C ARG A 114 41.16 52.01 92.38
N GLU A 115 40.64 53.22 92.16
CA GLU A 115 39.50 53.47 91.27
C GLU A 115 39.84 53.08 89.82
N ALA A 116 41.03 53.48 89.34
CA ALA A 116 41.50 53.14 87.99
C ALA A 116 41.73 51.63 87.82
N SER A 117 42.34 50.96 88.82
CA SER A 117 42.51 49.50 88.82
C SER A 117 41.17 48.80 88.78
N ALA A 118 40.22 49.18 89.64
CA ALA A 118 38.90 48.57 89.67
C ALA A 118 38.14 48.76 88.35
N HIS A 119 38.23 49.95 87.73
CA HIS A 119 37.63 50.19 86.43
C HIS A 119 38.31 49.39 85.32
N ALA A 120 39.64 49.22 85.37
CA ALA A 120 40.36 48.39 84.41
C ALA A 120 39.95 46.91 84.55
N ASP A 121 39.85 46.39 85.77
CA ASP A 121 39.42 45.02 86.05
C ASP A 121 37.98 44.78 85.57
N GLN A 122 37.08 45.75 85.79
CA GLN A 122 35.71 45.71 85.26
C GLN A 122 35.68 45.68 83.73
N LEU A 123 36.46 46.54 83.07
CA LEU A 123 36.52 46.59 81.61
C LEU A 123 37.07 45.28 81.01
N VAL A 124 38.08 44.68 81.65
CA VAL A 124 38.63 43.38 81.25
C VAL A 124 37.58 42.28 81.42
N ALA A 125 36.91 42.22 82.58
CA ALA A 125 35.86 41.24 82.82
C ALA A 125 34.69 41.35 81.82
N GLU A 126 34.26 42.57 81.50
CA GLU A 126 33.24 42.82 80.47
C GLU A 126 33.70 42.38 79.07
N ALA A 127 34.95 42.70 78.71
CA ALA A 127 35.52 42.31 77.43
C ALA A 127 35.65 40.78 77.31
N GLU A 128 36.08 40.10 78.37
CA GLU A 128 36.15 38.65 78.45
C GLU A 128 34.76 38.01 78.34
N SER A 129 33.76 38.52 79.08
CA SER A 129 32.38 38.04 78.98
C SER A 129 31.86 38.16 77.55
N ARG A 130 32.00 39.35 76.93
CA ARG A 130 31.57 39.57 75.54
C ARG A 130 32.32 38.68 74.54
N ALA A 131 33.62 38.46 74.74
CA ALA A 131 34.41 37.58 73.89
C ALA A 131 33.93 36.12 74.01
N THR A 132 33.63 35.65 75.22
CA THR A 132 33.11 34.30 75.43
C THR A 132 31.71 34.12 74.84
N GLU A 133 30.81 35.10 75.00
CA GLU A 133 29.48 35.10 74.38
C GLU A 133 29.57 35.06 72.85
N MET A 134 30.42 35.91 72.25
CA MET A 134 30.63 35.93 70.81
C MET A 134 31.20 34.61 70.28
N ARG A 135 32.14 34.00 71.03
CA ARG A 135 32.71 32.70 70.68
C ARG A 135 31.64 31.60 70.72
N LEU A 136 30.86 31.53 71.80
CA LEU A 136 29.79 30.54 71.95
C LEU A 136 28.69 30.71 70.88
N ALA A 137 28.30 31.96 70.58
CA ALA A 137 27.35 32.25 69.52
C ALA A 137 27.89 31.80 68.14
N SER A 138 29.17 32.05 67.88
CA SER A 138 29.83 31.64 66.63
C SER A 138 29.94 30.12 66.51
N GLU A 139 30.29 29.43 67.61
CA GLU A 139 30.35 27.97 67.68
C GLU A 139 28.97 27.34 67.46
N SER A 140 27.92 27.88 68.10
CA SER A 140 26.54 27.44 67.90
C SER A 140 26.08 27.66 66.46
N TYR A 141 26.37 28.83 65.89
CA TYR A 141 26.01 29.13 64.49
C TYR A 141 26.73 28.20 63.51
N ALA A 142 28.01 27.94 63.73
CA ALA A 142 28.77 27.00 62.91
C ALA A 142 28.20 25.57 63.04
N ALA A 143 27.89 25.12 64.26
CA ALA A 143 27.28 23.81 64.50
C ALA A 143 25.93 23.70 63.78
N ASP A 144 25.05 24.68 63.92
CA ASP A 144 23.75 24.72 63.24
C ASP A 144 23.90 24.73 61.71
N ALA A 145 24.85 25.50 61.18
CA ALA A 145 25.14 25.52 59.75
C ALA A 145 25.62 24.15 59.25
N THR A 146 26.49 23.47 59.99
CA THR A 146 26.93 22.11 59.64
C THR A 146 25.81 21.09 59.73
N LEU A 147 24.92 21.20 60.71
CA LEU A 147 23.77 20.31 60.86
C LEU A 147 22.81 20.48 59.69
N ARG A 148 22.49 21.72 59.30
CA ARG A 148 21.65 22.02 58.13
C ARG A 148 22.27 21.49 56.85
N ALA A 149 23.56 21.77 56.62
CA ALA A 149 24.27 21.27 55.45
C ALA A 149 24.26 19.73 55.38
N ASN A 150 24.48 19.05 56.50
CA ASN A 150 24.42 17.58 56.57
C ASN A 150 23.01 17.05 56.30
N SER A 151 21.97 17.69 56.84
CA SER A 151 20.57 17.31 56.57
C SER A 151 20.23 17.47 55.09
N GLU A 152 20.60 18.60 54.47
CA GLU A 152 20.38 18.84 53.04
C GLU A 152 21.15 17.84 52.17
N LEU A 153 22.38 17.49 52.55
CA LEU A 153 23.17 16.45 51.87
C LEU A 153 22.51 15.07 51.99
N GLN A 154 21.95 14.72 53.15
CA GLN A 154 21.23 13.46 53.35
C GLN A 154 19.96 13.42 52.49
N GLU A 155 19.15 14.47 52.50
CA GLU A 155 17.96 14.57 51.63
C GLU A 155 18.33 14.48 50.15
N ALA A 156 19.39 15.15 49.71
CA ALA A 156 19.87 15.08 48.34
C ALA A 156 20.34 13.66 47.97
N ALA A 157 21.06 12.98 48.88
CA ALA A 157 21.50 11.60 48.69
C ALA A 157 20.31 10.63 48.60
N GLU A 158 19.29 10.80 49.45
CA GLU A 158 18.06 10.00 49.42
C GLU A 158 17.27 10.22 48.12
N ARG A 159 17.10 11.47 47.68
CA ARG A 159 16.47 11.81 46.40
C ARG A 159 17.23 11.19 45.23
N LEU A 160 18.57 11.28 45.23
CA LEU A 160 19.41 10.65 44.20
C LEU A 160 19.26 9.12 44.21
N ALA A 161 19.26 8.49 45.39
CA ALA A 161 19.06 7.06 45.53
C ALA A 161 17.65 6.62 45.08
N GLY A 162 16.63 7.43 45.37
CA GLY A 162 15.27 7.26 44.87
C GLY A 162 15.20 7.34 43.35
N ALA A 163 15.79 8.39 42.75
CA ALA A 163 15.85 8.58 41.31
C ALA A 163 16.60 7.44 40.61
N LYS A 164 17.73 6.96 41.17
CA LYS A 164 18.46 5.80 40.65
C LYS A 164 17.62 4.52 40.67
N ARG A 165 16.91 4.25 41.77
CA ARG A 165 15.99 3.10 41.87
C ARG A 165 14.84 3.19 40.87
N ALA A 166 14.24 4.37 40.72
CA ALA A 166 13.19 4.61 39.74
C ALA A 166 13.71 4.41 38.29
N GLY A 167 14.90 4.94 37.98
CA GLY A 167 15.55 4.74 36.68
C GLY A 167 15.84 3.26 36.39
N ALA A 168 16.38 2.53 37.36
CA ALA A 168 16.62 1.09 37.23
C ALA A 168 15.30 0.31 37.03
N ALA A 169 14.23 0.67 37.74
CA ALA A 169 12.92 0.06 37.57
C ALA A 169 12.32 0.32 36.17
N LEU A 170 12.47 1.54 35.65
CA LEU A 170 12.04 1.90 34.29
C LEU A 170 12.82 1.12 33.22
N ILE A 171 14.14 0.99 33.36
CA ILE A 171 14.97 0.19 32.45
C ILE A 171 14.52 -1.27 32.48
N ALA A 172 14.37 -1.86 33.68
CA ALA A 172 13.92 -3.25 33.81
C ALA A 172 12.48 -3.47 33.30
N GLN A 173 11.61 -2.45 33.37
CA GLN A 173 10.30 -2.50 32.75
C GLN A 173 10.41 -2.45 31.23
N ALA A 174 11.18 -1.52 30.67
CA ALA A 174 11.39 -1.39 29.23
C ALA A 174 12.02 -2.65 28.63
N GLU A 175 12.99 -3.26 29.31
CA GLU A 175 13.58 -4.53 28.87
C GLU A 175 12.55 -5.67 28.83
N ARG A 176 11.66 -5.76 29.83
CA ARG A 176 10.56 -6.73 29.84
C ARG A 176 9.56 -6.48 28.72
N GLU A 177 9.19 -5.23 28.48
CA GLU A 177 8.29 -4.84 27.39
C GLU A 177 8.91 -5.15 26.02
N ILE A 178 10.20 -4.86 25.82
CA ILE A 178 10.93 -5.20 24.59
C ILE A 178 11.00 -6.72 24.41
N ALA A 179 11.28 -7.48 25.48
CA ALA A 179 11.32 -8.94 25.42
C ALA A 179 9.95 -9.53 25.08
N ALA A 180 8.87 -9.01 25.69
CA ALA A 180 7.49 -9.40 25.39
C ALA A 180 7.12 -9.07 23.95
N ALA A 181 7.43 -7.85 23.48
CA ALA A 181 7.18 -7.43 22.10
C ALA A 181 7.93 -8.31 21.08
N ARG A 182 9.20 -8.64 21.36
CA ARG A 182 9.97 -9.57 20.51
C ARG A 182 9.38 -10.97 20.49
N SER A 183 8.94 -11.48 21.63
CA SER A 183 8.30 -12.80 21.73
C SER A 183 6.98 -12.82 20.95
N ASN A 184 6.15 -11.79 21.09
CA ASN A 184 4.90 -11.67 20.36
C ASN A 184 5.13 -11.58 18.86
N LEU A 185 6.06 -10.72 18.42
CA LEU A 185 6.44 -10.61 17.01
C LEU A 185 6.97 -11.94 16.46
N HIS A 186 7.77 -12.67 17.23
CA HIS A 186 8.26 -13.98 16.80
C HIS A 186 7.12 -15.00 16.65
N ALA A 187 6.18 -15.03 17.59
CA ALA A 187 4.99 -15.86 17.49
C ALA A 187 4.14 -15.49 16.27
N GLU A 188 3.91 -14.19 16.03
CA GLU A 188 3.19 -13.71 14.84
C GLU A 188 3.88 -14.14 13.53
N ILE A 189 5.21 -13.97 13.46
CA ILE A 189 5.99 -14.42 12.29
C ILE A 189 5.83 -15.92 12.06
N GLU A 190 5.89 -16.74 13.11
CA GLU A 190 5.71 -18.19 12.97
C GLU A 190 4.27 -18.56 12.58
N THR A 191 3.25 -17.86 13.11
CA THR A 191 1.86 -18.06 12.67
C THR A 191 1.66 -17.68 11.20
N GLU A 192 2.23 -16.57 10.75
CA GLU A 192 2.15 -16.15 9.35
C GLU A 192 2.94 -17.07 8.42
N ARG A 193 4.09 -17.58 8.87
CA ARG A 193 4.86 -18.61 8.14
C ARG A 193 4.06 -19.90 8.00
N ALA A 194 3.42 -20.37 9.06
CA ALA A 194 2.56 -21.55 9.03
C ALA A 194 1.37 -21.34 8.07
N ALA A 195 0.69 -20.18 8.17
CA ALA A 195 -0.40 -19.84 7.27
C ALA A 195 0.06 -19.72 5.80
N ALA A 196 1.25 -19.17 5.55
CA ALA A 196 1.83 -19.12 4.20
C ALA A 196 2.17 -20.51 3.67
N ALA A 197 2.74 -21.39 4.49
CA ALA A 197 3.03 -22.77 4.13
C ALA A 197 1.75 -23.54 3.79
N GLU A 198 0.69 -23.39 4.59
CA GLU A 198 -0.61 -24.00 4.32
C GLU A 198 -1.20 -23.50 2.99
N ARG A 199 -1.14 -22.18 2.71
CA ARG A 199 -1.60 -21.62 1.43
C ARG A 199 -0.84 -22.19 0.24
N VAL A 200 0.49 -22.38 0.37
CA VAL A 200 1.31 -23.01 -0.67
C VAL A 200 0.92 -24.46 -0.87
N GLU A 201 0.71 -25.22 0.20
CA GLU A 201 0.27 -26.61 0.11
C GLU A 201 -1.12 -26.73 -0.53
N GLN A 202 -2.08 -25.89 -0.11
CA GLN A 202 -3.41 -25.84 -0.72
C GLN A 202 -3.33 -25.49 -2.22
N ALA A 203 -2.47 -24.54 -2.59
CA ALA A 203 -2.26 -24.20 -4.00
C ALA A 203 -1.64 -25.36 -4.79
N GLN A 204 -0.68 -26.09 -4.22
CA GLN A 204 -0.09 -27.29 -4.82
C GLN A 204 -1.12 -28.40 -5.00
N ARG A 205 -1.95 -28.67 -3.97
CA ARG A 205 -3.04 -29.65 -4.04
C ARG A 205 -4.03 -29.30 -5.14
N ARG A 206 -4.51 -28.05 -5.20
CA ARG A 206 -5.38 -27.58 -6.28
C ARG A 206 -4.73 -27.73 -7.66
N ARG A 207 -3.42 -27.47 -7.77
CA ARG A 207 -2.70 -27.64 -9.05
C ARG A 207 -2.67 -29.11 -9.46
N LEU A 208 -2.39 -30.03 -8.54
CA LEU A 208 -2.40 -31.47 -8.81
C LEU A 208 -3.81 -31.97 -9.16
N GLU A 209 -4.85 -31.53 -8.44
CA GLU A 209 -6.24 -31.85 -8.77
C GLU A 209 -6.63 -31.36 -10.18
N ILE A 210 -6.21 -30.15 -10.55
CA ILE A 210 -6.42 -29.62 -11.90
C ILE A 210 -5.64 -30.45 -12.93
N GLU A 211 -4.35 -30.73 -12.69
CA GLU A 211 -3.51 -31.56 -13.58
C GLU A 211 -4.12 -32.96 -13.78
N GLU A 212 -4.64 -33.58 -12.72
CA GLU A 212 -5.33 -34.88 -12.79
C GLU A 212 -6.64 -34.77 -13.57
N SER A 213 -7.45 -33.73 -13.34
CA SER A 213 -8.69 -33.51 -14.09
C SER A 213 -8.45 -33.28 -15.59
N ILE A 214 -7.37 -32.55 -15.93
CA ILE A 214 -6.94 -32.35 -17.32
C ILE A 214 -6.53 -33.69 -17.91
N ARG A 215 -5.73 -34.49 -17.19
CA ARG A 215 -5.30 -35.80 -17.66
C ARG A 215 -6.49 -36.72 -17.92
N ARG A 216 -7.45 -36.80 -16.98
CA ARG A 216 -8.69 -37.57 -17.16
C ARG A 216 -9.47 -37.11 -18.39
N ARG A 217 -9.64 -35.80 -18.60
CA ARG A 217 -10.32 -35.28 -19.79
C ARG A 217 -9.57 -35.60 -21.09
N VAL A 218 -8.24 -35.61 -21.06
CA VAL A 218 -7.42 -36.01 -22.22
C VAL A 218 -7.62 -37.49 -22.50
N GLU A 219 -7.49 -38.36 -21.49
CA GLU A 219 -7.72 -39.80 -21.61
C GLU A 219 -9.14 -40.10 -22.12
N GLU A 220 -10.17 -39.47 -21.53
CA GLU A 220 -11.56 -39.55 -22.01
C GLU A 220 -11.66 -39.14 -23.48
N SER A 221 -11.08 -38.00 -23.87
CA SER A 221 -11.12 -37.54 -25.26
C SER A 221 -10.37 -38.46 -26.24
N GLU A 222 -9.25 -39.06 -25.80
CA GLU A 222 -8.49 -40.03 -26.60
C GLU A 222 -9.30 -41.33 -26.78
N THR A 223 -9.96 -41.80 -25.73
CA THR A 223 -10.85 -42.97 -25.82
C THR A 223 -12.06 -42.71 -26.71
N GLU A 224 -12.71 -41.54 -26.59
CA GLU A 224 -13.81 -41.13 -27.48
C GLU A 224 -13.35 -41.03 -28.94
N LEU A 225 -12.16 -40.46 -29.19
CA LEU A 225 -11.60 -40.35 -30.53
C LEU A 225 -11.28 -41.73 -31.12
N THR A 226 -10.74 -42.64 -30.29
CA THR A 226 -10.47 -44.02 -30.68
C THR A 226 -11.76 -44.77 -31.01
N GLN A 227 -12.79 -44.66 -30.16
CA GLN A 227 -14.11 -45.25 -30.40
C GLN A 227 -14.73 -44.72 -31.70
N ARG A 228 -14.73 -43.41 -31.91
CA ARG A 228 -15.24 -42.83 -33.17
C ARG A 228 -14.44 -43.28 -34.39
N TYR A 229 -13.13 -43.46 -34.24
CA TYR A 229 -12.28 -43.97 -35.31
C TYR A 229 -12.60 -45.44 -35.62
N GLU A 230 -12.78 -46.29 -34.60
CA GLU A 230 -13.22 -47.68 -34.75
C GLU A 230 -14.61 -47.78 -35.37
N GLU A 231 -15.57 -46.97 -34.91
CA GLU A 231 -16.91 -46.88 -35.49
C GLU A 231 -16.87 -46.43 -36.96
N ALA A 232 -16.07 -45.42 -37.29
CA ALA A 232 -15.89 -44.97 -38.66
C ALA A 232 -15.22 -46.04 -39.53
N GLN A 233 -14.25 -46.79 -39.00
CA GLN A 233 -13.65 -47.93 -39.68
C GLN A 233 -14.65 -49.06 -39.90
N ALA A 234 -15.46 -49.40 -38.89
CA ALA A 234 -16.49 -50.42 -38.99
C ALA A 234 -17.57 -50.04 -40.02
N LEU A 235 -17.99 -48.76 -40.02
CA LEU A 235 -18.91 -48.23 -41.03
C LEU A 235 -18.30 -48.28 -42.43
N ALA A 236 -17.05 -47.84 -42.59
CA ALA A 236 -16.34 -47.89 -43.87
C ALA A 236 -16.21 -49.35 -44.37
N GLN A 237 -15.86 -50.28 -43.48
CA GLN A 237 -15.78 -51.70 -43.80
C GLN A 237 -17.16 -52.27 -44.19
N SER A 238 -18.22 -51.95 -43.45
CA SER A 238 -19.59 -52.35 -43.79
C SER A 238 -20.02 -51.81 -45.15
N VAL A 239 -19.69 -50.57 -45.49
CA VAL A 239 -20.01 -49.98 -46.80
C VAL A 239 -19.21 -50.67 -47.91
N LEU A 240 -17.93 -51.00 -47.67
CA LEU A 240 -17.13 -51.78 -48.62
C LEU A 240 -17.68 -53.20 -48.80
N ASP A 241 -18.08 -53.86 -47.72
CA ASP A 241 -18.68 -55.20 -47.77
C ASP A 241 -20.03 -55.18 -48.51
N GLU A 242 -20.89 -54.19 -48.25
CA GLU A 242 -22.14 -54.00 -48.97
C GLU A 242 -21.90 -53.68 -50.45
N ALA A 243 -20.92 -52.83 -50.76
CA ALA A 243 -20.53 -52.51 -52.14
C ALA A 243 -19.98 -53.76 -52.85
N ASN A 244 -19.17 -54.58 -52.18
CA ASN A 244 -18.66 -55.84 -52.71
C ASN A 244 -19.78 -56.86 -52.91
N ALA A 245 -20.73 -56.95 -51.98
CA ALA A 245 -21.91 -57.81 -52.11
C ALA A 245 -22.78 -57.38 -53.30
N LYS A 246 -23.05 -56.07 -53.44
CA LYS A 246 -23.75 -55.49 -54.60
C LYS A 246 -22.98 -55.73 -55.89
N ALA A 247 -21.67 -55.55 -55.91
CA ALA A 247 -20.83 -55.82 -57.06
C ALA A 247 -20.89 -57.32 -57.45
N SER A 248 -20.81 -58.22 -56.47
CA SER A 248 -20.93 -59.67 -56.69
C SER A 248 -22.33 -60.05 -57.20
N GLU A 249 -23.40 -59.44 -56.66
CA GLU A 249 -24.76 -59.62 -57.16
C GLU A 249 -24.89 -59.13 -58.61
N ILE A 250 -24.37 -57.94 -58.92
CA ILE A 250 -24.35 -57.38 -60.27
C ILE A 250 -23.58 -58.31 -61.21
N SER A 251 -22.39 -58.80 -60.81
CA SER A 251 -21.63 -59.77 -61.59
C SER A 251 -22.38 -61.08 -61.80
N ARG A 252 -23.08 -61.59 -60.77
CA ARG A 252 -23.91 -62.81 -60.90
C ARG A 252 -25.07 -62.57 -61.86
N ARG A 253 -25.78 -61.45 -61.75
CA ARG A 253 -26.86 -61.07 -62.68
C ARG A 253 -26.33 -60.90 -64.10
N ALA A 254 -25.19 -60.25 -64.28
CA ALA A 254 -24.53 -60.10 -65.57
C ALA A 254 -24.19 -61.46 -66.18
N ASN A 255 -23.66 -62.41 -65.39
CA ASN A 255 -23.37 -63.76 -65.86
C ASN A 255 -24.64 -64.55 -66.23
N VAL A 256 -25.73 -64.42 -65.46
CA VAL A 256 -27.02 -65.04 -65.81
C VAL A 256 -27.53 -64.48 -67.13
N ILE A 257 -27.58 -63.15 -67.27
CA ILE A 257 -28.01 -62.49 -68.52
C ILE A 257 -27.10 -62.89 -69.69
N ALA A 258 -25.79 -62.98 -69.49
CA ALA A 258 -24.86 -63.43 -70.52
C ALA A 258 -25.14 -64.88 -70.94
N SER A 259 -25.35 -65.79 -69.99
CA SER A 259 -25.68 -67.20 -70.27
C SER A 259 -27.07 -67.36 -70.92
N GLU A 260 -28.06 -66.57 -70.50
CA GLU A 260 -29.38 -66.51 -71.14
C GLU A 260 -29.25 -66.00 -72.58
N SER A 261 -28.48 -64.92 -72.79
CA SER A 261 -28.21 -64.36 -74.11
C SER A 261 -27.52 -65.37 -75.02
N GLU A 262 -26.50 -66.08 -74.53
CA GLU A 262 -25.81 -67.14 -75.28
C GLU A 262 -26.77 -68.30 -75.61
N SER A 263 -27.63 -68.70 -74.68
CA SER A 263 -28.64 -69.74 -74.91
C SER A 263 -29.71 -69.33 -75.93
N VAL A 264 -30.10 -68.04 -75.94
CA VAL A 264 -31.03 -67.48 -76.92
C VAL A 264 -30.35 -67.41 -78.29
N GLN A 265 -29.07 -67.04 -78.33
CA GLN A 265 -28.29 -66.97 -79.56
C GLN A 265 -28.08 -68.36 -80.17
N LEU A 266 -27.74 -69.38 -79.37
CA LEU A 266 -27.69 -70.78 -79.81
C LEU A 266 -29.03 -71.27 -80.34
N ARG A 267 -30.15 -70.98 -79.64
CA ARG A 267 -31.50 -71.33 -80.10
C ARG A 267 -31.84 -70.62 -81.42
N ALA A 268 -31.54 -69.33 -81.53
CA ALA A 268 -31.76 -68.55 -82.75
C ALA A 268 -30.94 -69.10 -83.93
N SER A 269 -29.67 -69.43 -83.72
CA SER A 269 -28.81 -70.07 -84.73
C SER A 269 -29.35 -71.43 -85.17
N SER A 270 -29.75 -72.29 -84.24
CA SER A 270 -30.35 -73.60 -84.56
C SER A 270 -31.64 -73.47 -85.36
N THR A 271 -32.53 -72.55 -84.99
CA THR A 271 -33.77 -72.30 -85.76
C THR A 271 -33.48 -71.70 -87.13
N ALA A 272 -32.44 -70.86 -87.26
CA ALA A 272 -32.03 -70.32 -88.55
C ALA A 272 -31.47 -71.44 -89.45
N GLU A 273 -30.70 -72.37 -88.91
CA GLU A 273 -30.21 -73.55 -89.63
C GLU A 273 -31.36 -74.48 -90.06
N GLU A 274 -32.35 -74.74 -89.21
CA GLU A 274 -33.56 -75.50 -89.58
C GLU A 274 -34.35 -74.82 -90.72
N ILE A 275 -34.58 -73.51 -90.64
CA ILE A 275 -35.28 -72.75 -91.70
C ILE A 275 -34.51 -72.82 -93.03
N ILE A 276 -33.18 -72.75 -92.99
CA ILE A 276 -32.33 -72.87 -94.19
C ILE A 276 -32.42 -74.31 -94.76
N ALA A 277 -32.40 -75.34 -93.90
CA ALA A 277 -32.50 -76.74 -94.33
C ALA A 277 -33.87 -77.04 -94.97
N ASP A 278 -34.97 -76.59 -94.37
CA ASP A 278 -36.32 -76.74 -94.90
C ASP A 278 -36.49 -76.02 -96.25
N ALA A 279 -35.96 -74.81 -96.37
CA ALA A 279 -35.97 -74.06 -97.62
C ALA A 279 -35.16 -74.78 -98.74
N GLN A 280 -34.02 -75.38 -98.40
CA GLN A 280 -33.23 -76.18 -99.34
C GLN A 280 -33.95 -77.47 -99.76
N HIS A 281 -34.65 -78.13 -98.84
CA HIS A 281 -35.40 -79.35 -99.15
C HIS A 281 -36.63 -79.08 -100.04
N ALA A 282 -37.37 -78.01 -99.75
CA ALA A 282 -38.48 -77.56 -100.60
C ALA A 282 -38.01 -77.16 -102.01
N ALA A 283 -36.86 -76.48 -102.13
CA ALA A 283 -36.27 -76.11 -103.41
C ALA A 283 -35.83 -77.34 -104.23
N ALA A 284 -35.25 -78.36 -103.58
CA ALA A 284 -34.88 -79.62 -104.23
C ALA A 284 -36.11 -80.38 -104.77
N GLY A 285 -37.21 -80.40 -104.01
CA GLY A 285 -38.47 -81.03 -104.44
C GLY A 285 -39.10 -80.35 -105.67
N LEU A 286 -39.05 -79.02 -105.76
CA LEU A 286 -39.54 -78.27 -106.92
C LEU A 286 -38.68 -78.50 -108.17
N LEU A 287 -37.36 -78.59 -108.02
CA LEU A 287 -36.44 -78.88 -109.13
C LEU A 287 -36.67 -80.27 -109.74
N GLU A 288 -36.93 -81.28 -108.91
CA GLU A 288 -37.17 -82.63 -109.40
C GLU A 288 -38.52 -82.77 -110.12
N GLN A 289 -39.57 -82.11 -109.62
CA GLN A 289 -40.85 -82.03 -110.32
C GLN A 289 -40.75 -81.33 -111.69
N ALA A 290 -39.93 -80.28 -111.79
CA ALA A 290 -39.69 -79.58 -113.06
C ALA A 290 -38.95 -80.46 -114.07
N ARG A 291 -37.97 -81.26 -113.63
CA ARG A 291 -37.27 -82.23 -114.49
C ARG A 291 -38.19 -83.32 -115.02
N MET A 292 -38.98 -83.94 -114.15
CA MET A 292 -39.93 -84.99 -114.54
C MET A 292 -40.92 -84.49 -115.61
N ARG A 293 -41.51 -83.30 -115.41
CA ARG A 293 -42.41 -82.68 -116.40
C ARG A 293 -41.73 -82.37 -117.73
N SER A 294 -40.47 -81.92 -117.71
CA SER A 294 -39.70 -81.66 -118.92
C SER A 294 -39.47 -82.96 -119.72
N THR A 295 -39.13 -84.06 -119.05
CA THR A 295 -38.88 -85.35 -119.73
C THR A 295 -40.16 -85.93 -120.35
N GLU A 296 -41.31 -85.80 -119.67
CA GLU A 296 -42.59 -86.28 -120.18
C GLU A 296 -43.07 -85.46 -121.40
N ALA A 297 -42.85 -84.15 -121.38
CA ALA A 297 -43.16 -83.27 -122.52
C ALA A 297 -42.30 -83.59 -123.74
N SER A 298 -40.99 -83.83 -123.56
CA SER A 298 -40.10 -84.24 -124.66
C SER A 298 -40.49 -85.58 -125.28
N ALA A 299 -40.89 -86.57 -124.47
CA ALA A 299 -41.33 -87.88 -124.95
C ALA A 299 -42.61 -87.79 -125.81
N LYS A 300 -43.62 -87.04 -125.37
CA LYS A 300 -44.88 -86.85 -126.13
C LYS A 300 -44.67 -86.10 -127.45
N THR A 301 -43.68 -85.21 -127.52
CA THR A 301 -43.38 -84.44 -128.74
C THR A 301 -42.69 -85.31 -129.79
N ALA A 302 -41.80 -86.22 -129.38
CA ALA A 302 -41.15 -87.18 -130.29
C ALA A 302 -42.15 -88.15 -130.92
N GLU A 303 -43.09 -88.69 -130.14
CA GLU A 303 -44.12 -89.62 -130.61
C GLU A 303 -45.10 -88.98 -131.62
N HIS A 304 -45.34 -87.67 -131.49
CA HIS A 304 -46.20 -86.93 -132.41
C HIS A 304 -45.53 -86.69 -133.78
N ILE A 305 -44.22 -86.47 -133.79
CA ILE A 305 -43.43 -86.26 -135.02
C ILE A 305 -43.35 -87.55 -135.85
N ASP A 306 -43.13 -88.70 -135.20
CA ASP A 306 -43.10 -90.01 -135.89
C ASP A 306 -44.44 -90.36 -136.55
N ARG A 307 -45.57 -90.09 -135.87
CA ARG A 307 -46.91 -90.34 -136.42
C ARG A 307 -47.24 -89.45 -137.63
N LEU A 308 -46.74 -88.22 -137.67
CA LEU A 308 -46.96 -87.32 -138.81
C LEU A 308 -46.14 -87.74 -140.03
N LEU A 309 -44.88 -88.17 -139.83
CA LEU A 309 -44.02 -88.65 -140.92
C LEU A 309 -44.58 -89.90 -141.59
N LEU A 310 -45.04 -90.89 -140.81
CA LEU A 310 -45.61 -92.13 -141.34
C LEU A 310 -46.83 -91.86 -142.24
N ARG A 311 -47.71 -90.95 -141.80
CA ARG A 311 -48.94 -90.58 -142.53
C ARG A 311 -48.67 -89.83 -143.84
N THR A 312 -47.56 -89.08 -143.90
CA THR A 312 -47.18 -88.37 -145.14
C THR A 312 -46.54 -89.28 -146.17
N VAL A 313 -45.86 -90.35 -145.75
CA VAL A 313 -45.27 -91.36 -146.65
C VAL A 313 -46.36 -92.23 -147.27
N GLU A 314 -47.29 -92.74 -146.47
CA GLU A 314 -48.42 -93.57 -146.97
C GLU A 314 -49.30 -92.81 -147.98
N ARG A 315 -49.47 -91.50 -147.79
CA ARG A 315 -50.27 -90.65 -148.69
C ARG A 315 -49.56 -90.30 -150.01
N LEU A 316 -48.23 -90.42 -150.06
CA LEU A 316 -47.44 -90.21 -151.27
C LEU A 316 -47.41 -91.48 -152.15
N ASP A 317 -47.42 -92.66 -151.53
CA ASP A 317 -47.44 -93.94 -152.23
C ASP A 317 -48.81 -94.23 -152.85
N ALA A 318 -49.91 -93.91 -152.16
CA ALA A 318 -51.27 -94.05 -152.70
C ALA A 318 -51.51 -93.20 -153.97
N LEU A 319 -50.93 -91.99 -154.03
CA LEU A 319 -51.04 -91.12 -155.21
C LEU A 319 -50.16 -91.56 -156.39
N ARG A 320 -49.18 -92.44 -156.17
CA ARG A 320 -48.37 -93.05 -157.23
C ARG A 320 -49.04 -94.29 -157.81
N GLU A 321 -49.66 -95.13 -156.99
CA GLU A 321 -50.44 -96.29 -157.44
C GLU A 321 -51.67 -95.89 -158.28
N ASP A 322 -52.39 -94.82 -157.89
CA ASP A 322 -53.55 -94.33 -158.63
C ASP A 322 -53.18 -93.78 -160.03
N ARG A 323 -51.92 -93.35 -160.22
CA ARG A 323 -51.43 -92.83 -161.51
C ARG A 323 -51.10 -93.99 -162.48
N ASP A 324 -50.44 -95.03 -162.00
CA ASP A 324 -50.00 -96.16 -162.84
C ASP A 324 -51.18 -97.07 -163.26
N ALA A 325 -52.25 -97.11 -162.46
CA ALA A 325 -53.48 -97.84 -162.78
C ALA A 325 -54.28 -97.22 -163.95
N LEU A 326 -54.26 -95.89 -164.09
CA LEU A 326 -54.95 -95.16 -165.18
C LEU A 326 -54.22 -95.29 -166.53
N GLU A 327 -52.90 -95.50 -166.52
CA GLU A 327 -52.07 -95.64 -167.72
C GLU A 327 -52.18 -97.05 -168.35
N THR A 328 -52.47 -98.06 -167.51
CA THR A 328 -52.53 -99.49 -167.91
C THR A 328 -53.93 -99.92 -168.41
N PHE A 329 -55.01 -99.26 -167.99
CA PHE A 329 -56.37 -99.62 -168.44
C PHE A 329 -56.70 -99.08 -169.84
N MET A 330 -56.17 -97.92 -170.23
CA MET A 330 -56.45 -97.30 -171.53
C MET A 330 -55.72 -97.98 -172.70
N THR A 331 -54.74 -98.85 -172.45
CA THR A 331 -53.96 -99.54 -173.48
C THR A 331 -54.36 -101.01 -173.72
N SER A 332 -55.20 -101.64 -172.87
CA SER A 332 -55.31 -103.12 -172.89
C SER A 332 -56.57 -103.76 -173.49
N VAL A 333 -57.66 -103.05 -173.83
CA VAL A 333 -58.84 -103.73 -174.45
C VAL A 333 -59.45 -102.95 -175.63
N GLN A 334 -58.60 -102.17 -176.30
CA GLN A 334 -58.82 -101.72 -177.67
C GLN A 334 -58.57 -102.86 -178.71
N ASP A 335 -58.31 -104.10 -178.29
CA ASP A 335 -58.03 -105.23 -179.19
C ASP A 335 -58.59 -106.56 -178.65
N THR A 336 -59.23 -107.34 -179.53
CA THR A 336 -59.94 -108.63 -179.34
C THR A 336 -61.33 -108.51 -178.71
N ARG A 337 -62.38 -108.09 -179.42
CA ARG A 337 -62.86 -108.50 -180.75
C ARG A 337 -63.04 -110.02 -180.90
N THR A 338 -64.31 -110.39 -180.73
CA THR A 338 -65.09 -111.32 -181.56
C THR A 338 -64.74 -112.79 -181.58
N THR A 339 -65.84 -113.54 -181.57
CA THR A 339 -65.98 -114.85 -182.20
C THR A 339 -65.49 -116.00 -181.34
N ASP A 340 -66.33 -116.95 -180.99
CA ASP A 340 -67.77 -117.03 -181.11
C ASP A 340 -68.15 -118.18 -180.18
N MET A 341 -69.41 -118.15 -179.79
CA MET A 341 -70.26 -119.33 -179.75
C MET A 341 -69.56 -120.64 -180.15
N ILE A 342 -69.72 -121.63 -179.30
CA ILE A 342 -70.65 -122.71 -179.59
C ILE A 342 -70.85 -123.38 -178.22
N ILE A 343 -72.03 -123.24 -177.61
CA ILE A 343 -73.33 -123.78 -178.08
C ILE A 343 -73.18 -125.30 -178.20
N ALA A 344 -74.27 -125.99 -177.97
CA ALA A 344 -74.29 -127.19 -177.18
C ALA A 344 -74.44 -126.74 -175.72
N GLU A 345 -75.68 -126.52 -175.34
CA GLU A 345 -76.47 -127.67 -174.91
C GLU A 345 -75.98 -128.07 -173.52
N ILE A 346 -76.84 -128.28 -172.56
CA ILE A 346 -78.25 -128.56 -172.70
C ILE A 346 -78.76 -128.30 -171.29
N GLU A 347 -79.70 -127.40 -171.13
CA GLU A 347 -81.07 -127.61 -171.60
C GLU A 347 -81.59 -128.99 -171.16
N GLU A 348 -81.47 -129.25 -169.87
CA GLU A 348 -82.41 -130.08 -169.12
C GLU A 348 -82.65 -129.31 -167.81
N GLN A 349 -83.29 -128.13 -167.82
CA GLN A 349 -84.74 -128.01 -167.97
C GLN A 349 -85.16 -126.76 -168.75
N LEU A 350 -85.25 -126.92 -170.07
CA LEU A 350 -86.42 -126.52 -170.84
C LEU A 350 -87.57 -127.46 -170.40
N ARG A 351 -88.81 -126.96 -170.45
CA ARG A 351 -90.08 -127.72 -170.43
C ARG A 351 -90.69 -128.08 -169.07
N ALA A 352 -91.40 -127.10 -168.50
CA ALA A 352 -92.82 -127.21 -168.14
C ALA A 352 -93.31 -125.79 -167.73
N ALA A 353 -94.36 -125.15 -168.25
CA ALA A 353 -95.52 -125.67 -168.97
C ALA A 353 -95.95 -127.02 -168.41
N ASP A 354 -96.44 -127.04 -167.18
CA ASP A 354 -97.89 -126.97 -167.01
C ASP A 354 -98.23 -127.03 -165.53
N ARG A 355 -99.15 -126.13 -165.15
CA ARG A 355 -100.15 -126.30 -164.09
C ARG A 355 -99.74 -126.09 -162.64
N ASP A 356 -100.60 -125.28 -162.04
CA ASP A 356 -101.13 -125.39 -160.68
C ASP A 356 -100.17 -125.12 -159.51
N SER A 357 -100.42 -124.10 -158.69
CA SER A 357 -101.58 -123.21 -158.62
C SER A 357 -101.07 -121.91 -158.00
N SER A 358 -101.13 -120.80 -158.71
CA SER A 358 -102.35 -120.01 -158.87
C SER A 358 -102.99 -119.67 -157.52
N ALA A 359 -103.21 -118.36 -157.40
CA ALA A 359 -104.41 -117.78 -156.85
C ALA A 359 -104.69 -117.98 -155.35
N SER A 360 -104.87 -116.83 -154.71
CA SER A 360 -106.17 -116.44 -154.14
C SER A 360 -107.14 -117.60 -153.87
N SER A 361 -107.46 -117.71 -152.58
CA SER A 361 -108.81 -117.91 -152.05
C SER A 361 -109.60 -119.09 -152.60
N ALA A 362 -109.98 -119.99 -151.71
CA ALA A 362 -111.34 -119.98 -151.18
C ALA A 362 -111.74 -121.40 -150.79
N GLU A 363 -112.23 -121.51 -149.57
CA GLU A 363 -113.68 -121.37 -149.44
C GLU A 363 -114.03 -119.90 -149.21
#